data_AF-A0A963X784-F1
#
_entry.id   AF-A0A963X784-F1
#
_cell.length_a   1.000
_cell.length_b   1.000
_cell.length_c   1.000
_cell.angle_alpha   90.00
_cell.angle_beta   90.00
_cell.angle_gamma   90.00
#
_symmetry.space_group_name_H-M   'P 1'
#
loop_
_entity.id
_entity.type
_entity.pdbx_description
1 polymer ?
#
loop_
_entity_poly.entity_id
_entity_poly.type
_entity_poly.pdbx_seq_one_letter_code
_entity_poly.pdbx_strand_id
1 'polypeptide(L)'
;MADQPIIVKKIKKGGHGHHGGAWKVAYADFVTAMMAFFLLLWLLNSVTQEQLEGISNYFAPVSASTSTSGSGGVLGGTTVADDGALTDVTSRAAKVQELPPPQAGDGPVDDRAEAPPGAPPETLTESEAERLLKAREEEQFKQAEADLRAAIEQVPGFRRLKDSLLIENTPEGLRIQIVDQEGLAMFPSGSAEMYLHTRKVLEVVAQIINKMPQDLSISGHTDAVPFGGAGGYG
;
A
#
# COMPACT_ATOMS: atom_id res chain seq x y z
N MET A 1 62.52 30.47 23.60
CA MET A 1 62.04 29.06 23.53
C MET A 1 60.73 29.01 24.29
N ALA A 2 59.61 28.83 23.59
CA ALA A 2 58.29 28.79 24.22
C ALA A 2 57.96 27.33 24.59
N ASP A 3 57.64 27.11 25.86
CA ASP A 3 57.31 25.81 26.42
C ASP A 3 55.87 25.43 26.04
N GLN A 4 55.67 24.21 25.53
CA GLN A 4 54.35 23.73 25.08
C GLN A 4 53.71 22.85 26.17
N PRO A 5 52.44 23.07 26.52
CA PRO A 5 51.81 22.33 27.61
C PRO A 5 51.45 20.90 27.18
N ILE A 6 51.95 19.92 27.93
CA ILE A 6 51.66 18.50 27.72
C ILE A 6 50.29 18.17 28.31
N ILE A 7 49.34 17.75 27.46
CA ILE A 7 48.00 17.31 27.87
C ILE A 7 47.99 15.79 27.97
N VAL A 8 47.84 15.26 29.19
CA VAL A 8 47.71 13.81 29.44
C VAL A 8 46.24 13.43 29.61
N LYS A 9 45.68 12.71 28.62
CA LYS A 9 44.31 12.18 28.68
C LYS A 9 44.30 10.79 29.33
N LYS A 10 43.94 10.71 30.61
CA LYS A 10 43.71 9.43 31.30
C LYS A 10 42.30 8.91 31.00
N ILE A 11 42.22 7.78 30.29
CA ILE A 11 40.96 7.08 30.05
C ILE A 11 40.76 6.08 31.19
N LYS A 12 39.79 6.34 32.08
CA LYS A 12 39.35 5.32 33.06
C LYS A 12 38.42 4.34 32.34
N LYS A 13 38.89 3.12 32.08
CA LYS A 13 38.01 2.00 31.72
C LYS A 13 37.31 1.52 33.01
N GLY A 14 36.10 2.00 33.24
CA GLY A 14 35.25 1.56 34.34
C GLY A 14 34.40 0.36 33.93
N GLY A 15 34.53 -0.72 34.71
CA GLY A 15 33.44 -1.59 35.18
C GLY A 15 32.58 -2.35 34.16
N HIS A 16 32.65 -3.68 34.22
CA HIS A 16 31.66 -4.59 33.62
C HIS A 16 30.24 -4.25 34.10
N GLY A 17 29.44 -3.63 33.24
CA GLY A 17 27.99 -3.59 33.39
C GLY A 17 27.40 -4.87 32.83
N HIS A 18 26.62 -5.60 33.62
CA HIS A 18 25.88 -6.81 33.26
C HIS A 18 24.75 -6.53 32.24
N HIS A 19 25.04 -5.85 31.13
CA HIS A 19 24.06 -5.43 30.12
C HIS A 19 23.83 -6.44 28.99
N GLY A 20 24.41 -7.65 29.08
CA GLY A 20 24.28 -8.69 28.05
C GLY A 20 23.02 -9.56 28.14
N GLY A 21 22.13 -9.32 29.10
CA GLY A 21 20.94 -10.15 29.37
C GLY A 21 19.60 -9.55 28.93
N ALA A 22 19.48 -8.22 28.85
CA ALA A 22 18.20 -7.55 28.59
C ALA A 22 17.59 -7.91 27.22
N TRP A 23 18.44 -8.06 26.19
CA TRP A 23 18.00 -8.45 24.85
C TRP A 23 17.45 -9.88 24.78
N LYS A 24 17.94 -10.79 25.63
CA LYS A 24 17.45 -12.17 25.72
C LYS A 24 16.08 -12.25 26.38
N VAL A 25 15.79 -11.34 27.31
CA VAL A 25 14.48 -11.24 27.96
C VAL A 25 13.43 -10.75 26.95
N ALA A 26 13.76 -9.74 26.14
CA ALA A 26 12.88 -9.26 25.08
C ALA A 26 12.63 -10.33 23.99
N TYR A 27 13.67 -11.11 23.63
CA TYR A 27 13.53 -12.22 22.69
C TYR A 27 12.67 -13.36 23.25
N ALA A 28 12.85 -13.72 24.52
CA ALA A 28 12.06 -14.76 25.17
C ALA A 28 10.57 -14.39 25.23
N ASP A 29 10.26 -13.13 25.55
CA ASP A 29 8.88 -12.62 25.59
C ASP A 29 8.21 -12.65 24.20
N PHE A 30 8.95 -12.26 23.15
CA PHE A 30 8.47 -12.33 21.77
C PHE A 30 8.11 -13.77 21.34
N VAL A 31 8.96 -14.75 21.69
CA VAL A 31 8.70 -16.17 21.38
C VAL A 31 7.49 -16.69 22.15
N THR A 32 7.32 -16.31 23.42
CA THR A 32 6.14 -16.71 24.20
C THR A 32 4.85 -16.07 23.68
N ALA A 33 4.90 -14.82 23.23
CA ALA A 33 3.75 -14.17 22.60
C ALA A 33 3.33 -14.89 21.31
N MET A 34 4.30 -15.27 20.47
CA MET A 34 4.03 -16.05 19.25
C MET A 34 3.52 -17.46 19.55
N MET A 35 4.06 -18.13 20.57
CA MET A 35 3.58 -19.45 21.00
C MET A 35 2.13 -19.38 21.49
N ALA A 36 1.78 -18.39 22.31
CA ALA A 36 0.40 -18.19 22.78
C ALA A 36 -0.56 -17.88 21.63
N PHE A 37 -0.15 -17.04 20.68
CA PHE A 37 -0.93 -16.76 19.47
C PHE A 37 -1.14 -18.00 18.59
N PHE A 38 -0.10 -18.84 18.45
CA PHE A 38 -0.19 -20.10 17.73
C PHE A 38 -1.15 -21.08 18.42
N LEU A 39 -1.09 -21.21 19.75
CA LEU A 39 -2.03 -22.05 20.52
C LEU A 39 -3.48 -21.56 20.39
N LEU A 40 -3.71 -20.24 20.34
CA LEU A 40 -5.03 -19.64 20.10
C LEU A 40 -5.57 -20.03 18.71
N LEU A 41 -4.78 -19.84 17.65
CA LEU A 41 -5.15 -20.23 16.30
C LEU A 41 -5.35 -21.73 16.15
N TRP A 42 -4.51 -22.52 16.83
CA TRP A 42 -4.63 -23.97 16.87
C TRP A 42 -5.95 -24.42 17.52
N LEU A 43 -6.35 -23.77 18.63
CA LEU A 43 -7.66 -23.99 19.26
C LEU A 43 -8.81 -23.59 18.33
N LEU A 44 -8.75 -22.43 17.69
CA LEU A 44 -9.82 -21.97 16.77
C LEU A 44 -9.98 -22.90 15.56
N ASN A 45 -8.90 -23.49 15.06
CA ASN A 45 -8.95 -24.45 13.96
C ASN A 45 -9.34 -25.88 14.41
N SER A 46 -9.32 -26.17 15.72
CA SER A 46 -9.77 -27.45 16.29
C SER A 46 -11.20 -27.40 16.85
N VAL A 47 -11.87 -26.25 16.78
CA VAL A 47 -13.26 -26.06 17.23
C VAL A 47 -14.19 -26.24 16.04
N THR A 48 -15.20 -27.09 16.19
CA THR A 48 -16.21 -27.34 15.15
C THR A 48 -17.23 -26.19 15.12
N GLN A 49 -17.83 -25.91 13.96
CA GLN A 49 -18.81 -24.83 13.78
C GLN A 49 -20.01 -24.94 14.74
N GLU A 50 -20.41 -26.17 15.10
CA GLU A 50 -21.45 -26.47 16.10
C GLU A 50 -21.16 -25.87 17.48
N GLN A 51 -19.90 -25.88 17.93
CA GLN A 51 -19.52 -25.30 19.22
C GLN A 51 -19.50 -23.77 19.19
N LEU A 52 -19.15 -23.17 18.04
CA LEU A 52 -19.21 -21.73 17.83
C LEU A 52 -20.67 -21.23 17.82
N GLU A 53 -21.55 -21.98 17.16
CA GLU A 53 -22.99 -21.69 17.08
C GLU A 53 -23.65 -21.77 18.48
N GLY A 54 -23.27 -22.76 19.28
CA GLY A 54 -23.71 -22.89 20.68
C GLY A 54 -23.34 -21.70 21.58
N ILE A 55 -22.18 -21.08 21.35
CA ILE A 55 -21.73 -19.88 22.08
C ILE A 55 -22.38 -18.61 21.52
N SER A 56 -22.63 -18.53 20.21
CA SER A 56 -23.30 -17.38 19.58
C SER A 56 -24.71 -17.14 20.13
N ASN A 57 -25.45 -18.22 20.42
CA ASN A 57 -26.78 -18.15 21.04
C ASN A 57 -26.77 -17.59 22.47
N TYR A 58 -25.63 -17.64 23.17
CA TYR A 58 -25.48 -17.08 24.51
C TYR A 58 -25.27 -15.56 24.48
N PHE A 59 -24.59 -15.06 23.44
CA PHE A 59 -24.28 -13.63 23.27
C PHE A 59 -25.32 -12.88 22.43
N ALA A 60 -26.15 -13.58 21.67
CA ALA A 60 -27.33 -13.05 21.02
C ALA A 60 -28.59 -13.64 21.65
N PRO A 61 -28.98 -13.26 22.89
CA PRO A 61 -30.36 -13.47 23.29
C PRO A 61 -31.20 -12.78 22.22
N VAL A 62 -32.10 -13.54 21.60
CA VAL A 62 -33.18 -13.03 20.75
C VAL A 62 -33.98 -12.02 21.57
N SER A 63 -33.44 -10.81 21.69
CA SER A 63 -34.19 -9.61 21.94
C SER A 63 -35.01 -9.44 20.69
N ALA A 64 -36.17 -10.11 20.69
CA ALA A 64 -37.30 -9.76 19.86
C ALA A 64 -37.67 -8.31 20.21
N SER A 65 -36.89 -7.38 19.66
CA SER A 65 -37.33 -6.00 19.50
C SER A 65 -38.37 -6.08 18.40
N THR A 66 -39.63 -6.19 18.81
CA THR A 66 -40.78 -5.91 17.98
C THR A 66 -40.69 -4.45 17.54
N SER A 67 -39.87 -4.18 16.53
CA SER A 67 -39.90 -2.92 15.80
C SER A 67 -41.21 -2.88 15.02
N THR A 68 -42.25 -2.46 15.74
CA THR A 68 -43.54 -2.05 15.19
C THR A 68 -43.34 -0.71 14.48
N SER A 69 -42.66 -0.77 13.33
CA SER A 69 -42.68 0.34 12.38
C SER A 69 -44.07 0.33 11.77
N GLY A 70 -44.92 1.25 12.25
CA GLY A 70 -46.38 1.26 12.11
C GLY A 70 -46.90 1.43 10.68
N SER A 71 -46.68 0.45 9.83
CA SER A 71 -47.24 0.42 8.46
C SER A 71 -47.83 -0.93 8.04
N GLY A 72 -47.78 -1.96 8.91
CA GLY A 72 -48.12 -3.35 8.54
C GLY A 72 -49.49 -3.88 8.98
N GLY A 73 -50.37 -3.04 9.56
CA GLY A 73 -51.71 -3.45 9.98
C GLY A 73 -52.81 -2.97 9.02
N VAL A 74 -53.99 -3.60 9.06
CA VAL A 74 -55.17 -3.35 8.20
C VAL A 74 -55.68 -1.89 8.14
N LEU A 75 -55.08 -0.96 8.89
CA LEU A 75 -55.43 0.45 8.97
C LEU A 75 -54.29 1.41 8.57
N GLY A 76 -53.21 0.91 7.95
CA GLY A 76 -52.31 1.71 7.10
C GLY A 76 -51.69 2.98 7.70
N GLY A 77 -51.54 3.07 9.02
CA GLY A 77 -50.98 4.25 9.69
C GLY A 77 -51.98 5.38 9.98
N THR A 78 -53.29 5.17 9.81
CA THR A 78 -54.32 6.11 10.27
C THR A 78 -54.77 5.75 11.67
N THR A 79 -54.52 6.62 12.65
CA THR A 79 -55.11 6.49 13.99
C THR A 79 -56.57 6.94 13.95
N VAL A 80 -57.48 6.09 14.45
CA VAL A 80 -58.88 6.48 14.71
C VAL A 80 -58.89 7.37 15.95
N ALA A 81 -58.60 8.65 15.77
CA ALA A 81 -58.73 9.66 16.80
C ALA A 81 -59.48 10.85 16.19
N ASP A 82 -60.50 11.29 16.91
CA ASP A 82 -61.35 12.43 16.56
C ASP A 82 -60.53 13.70 16.35
N ASP A 83 -60.98 14.46 15.35
CA ASP A 83 -60.67 15.83 14.96
C ASP A 83 -59.42 16.52 15.55
N GLY A 84 -58.44 16.84 14.69
CA GLY A 84 -57.60 18.03 14.88
C GLY A 84 -56.10 17.86 15.16
N ALA A 85 -55.37 17.07 14.37
CA ALA A 85 -53.89 17.17 14.31
C ALA A 85 -53.40 17.28 12.85
N LEU A 86 -53.43 18.49 12.31
CA LEU A 86 -52.62 18.85 11.14
C LEU A 86 -51.14 18.79 11.55
N THR A 87 -50.34 17.93 10.92
CA THR A 87 -48.89 18.11 10.88
C THR A 87 -48.52 18.93 9.65
N ASP A 88 -47.86 20.03 9.96
CA ASP A 88 -47.55 21.17 9.11
C ASP A 88 -46.64 20.78 7.93
N VAL A 89 -47.06 21.16 6.72
CA VAL A 89 -46.39 20.89 5.46
C VAL A 89 -45.46 22.07 5.14
N THR A 90 -44.31 22.13 5.79
CA THR A 90 -43.23 23.04 5.36
C THR A 90 -41.88 22.35 5.37
N SER A 91 -41.52 21.73 4.25
CA SER A 91 -40.13 21.50 3.83
C SER A 91 -40.08 21.20 2.33
N ARG A 92 -39.75 22.26 1.58
CA ARG A 92 -39.12 22.30 0.25
C ARG A 92 -39.49 21.21 -0.77
N ALA A 93 -40.23 21.66 -1.78
CA ALA A 93 -40.37 21.04 -3.09
C ALA A 93 -39.00 20.70 -3.71
N ALA A 94 -38.67 19.41 -3.74
CA ALA A 94 -37.80 18.86 -4.78
C ALA A 94 -38.70 18.52 -5.97
N LYS A 95 -38.50 19.23 -7.09
CA LYS A 95 -39.20 18.97 -8.35
C LYS A 95 -38.79 17.60 -8.86
N VAL A 96 -39.63 16.59 -8.63
CA VAL A 96 -39.52 15.28 -9.27
C VAL A 96 -39.86 15.49 -10.74
N GLN A 97 -38.84 15.52 -11.58
CA GLN A 97 -39.01 15.40 -13.03
C GLN A 97 -39.44 13.95 -13.28
N GLU A 98 -40.74 13.72 -13.41
CA GLU A 98 -41.31 12.44 -13.84
C GLU A 98 -40.85 12.18 -15.28
N LEU A 99 -39.91 11.27 -15.44
CA LEU A 99 -39.60 10.65 -16.73
C LEU A 99 -40.54 9.45 -16.90
N PRO A 100 -41.08 9.20 -18.11
CA PRO A 100 -41.98 8.07 -18.33
C PRO A 100 -41.25 6.74 -18.10
N PRO A 101 -41.97 5.70 -17.65
CA PRO A 101 -41.35 4.39 -17.40
C PRO A 101 -40.79 3.80 -18.70
N PRO A 102 -39.60 3.18 -18.67
CA PRO A 102 -39.09 2.46 -19.82
C PRO A 102 -39.98 1.25 -20.08
N GLN A 103 -40.59 1.19 -21.26
CA GLN A 103 -41.22 -0.01 -21.78
C GLN A 103 -40.12 -1.04 -22.06
N ALA A 104 -40.04 -2.05 -21.20
CA ALA A 104 -39.27 -3.26 -21.46
C ALA A 104 -39.91 -3.99 -22.64
N GLY A 105 -39.16 -4.13 -23.74
CA GLY A 105 -39.53 -5.01 -24.83
C GLY A 105 -39.49 -6.46 -24.38
N ASP A 106 -40.51 -7.22 -24.79
CA ASP A 106 -40.57 -8.67 -24.64
C ASP A 106 -39.38 -9.34 -25.35
N GLY A 107 -38.43 -9.84 -24.56
CA GLY A 107 -37.37 -10.75 -24.97
C GLY A 107 -37.25 -11.87 -23.94
N PRO A 108 -36.91 -13.11 -24.34
CA PRO A 108 -37.05 -14.27 -23.47
C PRO A 108 -36.11 -14.18 -22.26
N VAL A 109 -36.71 -14.33 -21.08
CA VAL A 109 -36.04 -14.47 -19.79
C VAL A 109 -35.16 -15.72 -19.79
N ASP A 110 -33.85 -15.53 -19.63
CA ASP A 110 -32.94 -16.58 -19.18
C ASP A 110 -32.54 -16.30 -17.73
N ASP A 111 -32.63 -17.35 -16.93
CA ASP A 111 -32.74 -17.35 -15.49
C ASP A 111 -31.42 -16.94 -14.78
N ARG A 112 -31.57 -16.06 -13.77
CA ARG A 112 -30.86 -16.04 -12.47
C ARG A 112 -29.41 -15.52 -12.40
N ALA A 113 -29.27 -14.29 -11.89
CA ALA A 113 -28.69 -14.02 -10.58
C ALA A 113 -28.86 -12.53 -10.23
N GLU A 114 -30.05 -12.19 -9.70
CA GLU A 114 -30.38 -10.86 -9.22
C GLU A 114 -29.80 -10.69 -7.81
N ALA A 115 -28.84 -9.78 -7.67
CA ALA A 115 -28.31 -9.37 -6.38
C ALA A 115 -29.41 -8.65 -5.57
N PRO A 116 -29.56 -8.93 -4.26
CA PRO A 116 -30.61 -8.31 -3.46
C PRO A 116 -30.43 -6.78 -3.34
N PRO A 117 -31.49 -5.97 -3.54
CA PRO A 117 -31.42 -4.53 -3.38
C PRO A 117 -31.51 -4.18 -1.90
N GLY A 118 -30.38 -3.80 -1.30
CA GLY A 118 -30.36 -3.42 0.12
C GLY A 118 -28.99 -3.31 0.79
N ALA A 119 -27.88 -3.41 0.05
CA ALA A 119 -26.57 -3.14 0.64
C ALA A 119 -26.43 -1.63 0.93
N PRO A 120 -26.04 -1.22 2.15
CA PRO A 120 -25.45 0.10 2.37
C PRO A 120 -24.26 0.26 1.41
N PRO A 121 -23.84 1.48 1.02
CA PRO A 121 -22.62 1.63 0.23
C PRO A 121 -21.51 0.92 0.99
N GLU A 122 -20.98 -0.17 0.41
CA GLU A 122 -19.93 -0.97 1.01
C GLU A 122 -18.77 -0.03 1.29
N THR A 123 -18.63 0.38 2.54
CA THR A 123 -17.37 0.90 3.03
C THR A 123 -16.44 -0.30 3.00
N LEU A 124 -15.78 -0.50 1.84
CA LEU A 124 -14.59 -1.35 1.72
C LEU A 124 -13.79 -1.12 2.98
N THR A 125 -13.55 -2.18 3.76
CA THR A 125 -12.76 -2.03 4.98
C THR A 125 -11.43 -1.37 4.59
N GLU A 126 -10.88 -0.48 5.42
CA GLU A 126 -9.63 0.23 5.10
C GLU A 126 -8.54 -0.75 4.63
N SER A 127 -8.53 -1.96 5.20
CA SER A 127 -7.65 -3.07 4.83
C SER A 127 -7.87 -3.63 3.42
N GLU A 128 -9.11 -3.69 2.92
CA GLU A 128 -9.42 -4.20 1.58
C GLU A 128 -9.11 -3.15 0.51
N ALA A 129 -9.37 -1.87 0.81
CA ALA A 129 -8.99 -0.76 -0.05
C ALA A 129 -7.47 -0.69 -0.25
N GLU A 130 -6.68 -0.83 0.82
CA GLU A 130 -5.22 -0.89 0.75
C GLU A 130 -4.71 -2.08 -0.07
N ARG A 131 -5.31 -3.27 0.09
CA ARG A 131 -4.92 -4.46 -0.68
C ARG A 131 -5.19 -4.30 -2.17
N LEU A 132 -6.35 -3.76 -2.53
CA LEU A 132 -6.70 -3.49 -3.93
C LEU A 132 -5.78 -2.44 -4.54
N LEU A 133 -5.44 -1.39 -3.78
CA LEU A 133 -4.51 -0.36 -4.22
C LEU A 133 -3.12 -0.97 -4.48
N LYS A 134 -2.60 -1.74 -3.52
CA LYS A 134 -1.31 -2.41 -3.62
C LYS A 134 -1.25 -3.40 -4.79
N ALA A 135 -2.31 -4.18 -5.02
CA ALA A 135 -2.39 -5.10 -6.15
C ALA A 135 -2.34 -4.35 -7.49
N ARG A 136 -3.07 -3.24 -7.61
CA ARG A 136 -3.02 -2.38 -8.80
C ARG A 136 -1.64 -1.77 -8.99
N GLU A 137 -0.99 -1.33 -7.93
CA GLU A 137 0.38 -0.79 -7.99
C GLU A 137 1.38 -1.85 -8.46
N GLU A 138 1.28 -3.08 -7.96
CA GLU A 138 2.13 -4.18 -8.40
C GLU A 138 1.95 -4.49 -9.90
N GLU A 139 0.70 -4.47 -10.38
CA GLU A 139 0.41 -4.60 -11.81
C GLU A 139 1.01 -3.44 -12.63
N GLN A 140 0.93 -2.21 -12.14
CA GLN A 140 1.53 -1.04 -12.78
C GLN A 140 3.05 -1.16 -12.86
N PHE A 141 3.71 -1.57 -11.76
CA PHE A 141 5.16 -1.77 -11.75
C PHE A 141 5.59 -2.90 -12.69
N LYS A 142 4.82 -3.98 -12.76
CA LYS A 142 5.07 -5.08 -13.70
C LYS A 142 4.94 -4.65 -15.16
N GLN A 143 3.94 -3.83 -15.47
CA GLN A 143 3.77 -3.24 -16.80
C GLN A 143 4.93 -2.29 -17.13
N ALA A 144 5.30 -1.42 -16.19
CA ALA A 144 6.40 -0.48 -16.36
C ALA A 144 7.75 -1.19 -16.57
N GLU A 145 8.00 -2.29 -15.87
CA GLU A 145 9.17 -3.14 -16.10
C GLU A 145 9.20 -3.68 -17.53
N ALA A 146 8.07 -4.23 -18.01
CA ALA A 146 7.97 -4.79 -19.35
C ALA A 146 8.19 -3.72 -20.43
N ASP A 147 7.56 -2.55 -20.26
CA ASP A 147 7.70 -1.40 -21.15
C ASP A 147 9.15 -0.89 -21.17
N LEU A 148 9.81 -0.83 -20.01
CA LEU A 148 11.20 -0.40 -19.89
C LEU A 148 12.13 -1.37 -20.59
N ARG A 149 11.96 -2.69 -20.38
CA ARG A 149 12.74 -3.71 -21.09
C ARG A 149 12.54 -3.61 -22.60
N ALA A 150 11.30 -3.45 -23.06
CA ALA A 150 11.00 -3.34 -24.49
C ALA A 150 11.57 -2.06 -25.11
N ALA A 151 11.43 -0.92 -24.44
CA ALA A 151 11.94 0.37 -24.92
C ALA A 151 13.46 0.33 -25.10
N ILE A 152 14.19 -0.27 -24.15
CA ILE A 152 15.65 -0.37 -24.21
C ILE A 152 16.11 -1.29 -25.35
N GLU A 153 15.38 -2.39 -25.61
CA GLU A 153 15.70 -3.30 -26.71
C GLU A 153 15.54 -2.65 -28.10
N GLN A 154 14.62 -1.69 -28.23
CA GLN A 154 14.37 -0.98 -29.47
C GLN A 154 15.43 0.08 -29.79
N VAL A 155 16.17 0.58 -28.79
CA VAL A 155 17.15 1.66 -29.05
C VAL A 155 18.44 1.08 -29.68
N PRO A 156 18.83 1.53 -30.89
CA PRO A 156 20.07 1.08 -31.51
C PRO A 156 21.28 1.47 -30.66
N GLY A 157 22.19 0.51 -30.40
CA GLY A 157 23.38 0.71 -29.58
C GLY A 157 23.22 0.36 -28.10
N PHE A 158 22.01 0.01 -27.64
CA PHE A 158 21.72 -0.29 -26.23
C PHE A 158 21.88 -1.76 -25.85
N ARG A 159 22.22 -2.65 -26.79
CA ARG A 159 22.44 -4.08 -26.51
C ARG A 159 23.50 -4.32 -25.45
N ARG A 160 24.55 -3.49 -25.42
CA ARG A 160 25.61 -3.54 -24.38
C ARG A 160 25.20 -2.85 -23.08
N LEU A 161 24.21 -1.96 -23.11
CA LEU A 161 23.70 -1.25 -21.93
C LEU A 161 22.61 -2.05 -21.20
N LYS A 162 21.98 -3.02 -21.88
CA LYS A 162 21.01 -3.94 -21.27
C LYS A 162 21.61 -4.65 -20.05
N ASP A 163 22.87 -5.08 -20.16
CA ASP A 163 23.55 -5.77 -19.05
C ASP A 163 23.86 -4.80 -17.89
N SER A 164 24.09 -3.52 -18.19
CA SER A 164 24.30 -2.46 -17.19
C SER A 164 23.02 -2.03 -16.46
N LEU A 165 21.83 -2.35 -17.00
CA LEU A 165 20.57 -1.96 -16.39
C LEU A 165 19.89 -3.15 -15.72
N LEU A 166 19.83 -3.11 -14.39
CA LEU A 166 19.13 -4.10 -13.59
C LEU A 166 17.79 -3.51 -13.17
N ILE A 167 16.71 -4.16 -13.63
CA ILE A 167 15.34 -3.81 -13.27
C ILE A 167 14.79 -4.94 -12.41
N GLU A 168 14.38 -4.61 -11.20
CA GLU A 168 13.90 -5.55 -10.20
C GLU A 168 12.62 -5.02 -9.57
N ASN A 169 11.57 -5.85 -9.50
CA ASN A 169 10.37 -5.54 -8.73
C ASN A 169 10.59 -5.97 -7.27
N THR A 170 10.60 -5.02 -6.34
CA THR A 170 10.75 -5.27 -4.91
C THR A 170 9.46 -4.92 -4.17
N PRO A 171 9.26 -5.41 -2.92
CA PRO A 171 8.05 -5.09 -2.15
C PRO A 171 7.84 -3.60 -1.89
N GLU A 172 8.92 -2.81 -1.97
CA GLU A 172 8.91 -1.35 -1.84
C GLU A 172 8.61 -0.63 -3.17
N GLY A 173 8.68 -1.31 -4.31
CA GLY A 173 8.38 -0.77 -5.64
C GLY A 173 9.35 -1.24 -6.74
N LEU A 174 9.36 -0.51 -7.85
CA LEU A 174 10.23 -0.81 -8.99
C LEU A 174 11.63 -0.22 -8.78
N ARG A 175 12.65 -1.09 -8.67
CA ARG A 175 14.06 -0.70 -8.55
C ARG A 175 14.75 -0.77 -9.90
N ILE A 176 15.34 0.36 -10.31
CA ILE A 176 16.11 0.49 -11.55
C ILE A 176 17.55 0.85 -11.16
N GLN A 177 18.50 -0.04 -11.41
CA GLN A 177 19.92 0.16 -11.11
C GLN A 177 20.72 0.27 -12.40
N ILE A 178 21.55 1.30 -12.51
CA ILE A 178 22.47 1.50 -13.63
C ILE A 178 23.88 1.26 -13.08
N VAL A 179 24.53 0.21 -13.57
CA VAL A 179 25.86 -0.22 -13.12
C VAL A 179 26.88 0.01 -14.23
N ASP A 180 27.99 0.65 -13.87
CA ASP A 180 29.14 0.80 -14.75
C ASP A 180 29.78 -0.57 -15.00
N GLN A 181 29.89 -0.94 -16.27
CA GLN A 181 30.55 -2.17 -16.69
C GLN A 181 31.87 -1.88 -17.40
N GLU A 182 32.72 -2.91 -17.50
CA GLU A 182 34.00 -2.81 -18.20
C GLU A 182 33.79 -2.38 -19.67
N GLY A 183 34.35 -1.23 -20.01
CA GLY A 183 34.25 -0.63 -21.35
C GLY A 183 32.97 0.18 -21.61
N LEU A 184 32.15 0.44 -20.58
CA LEU A 184 30.94 1.25 -20.67
C LEU A 184 30.70 2.06 -19.38
N ALA A 185 31.68 2.90 -19.03
CA ALA A 185 31.52 3.85 -17.93
C ALA A 185 30.39 4.84 -18.23
N MET A 186 29.59 5.18 -17.21
CA MET A 186 28.49 6.15 -17.36
C MET A 186 28.94 7.58 -17.05
N PHE A 187 29.98 7.71 -16.23
CA PHE A 187 30.60 8.96 -15.86
C PHE A 187 32.12 8.90 -16.14
N PRO A 188 32.74 10.00 -16.57
CA PRO A 188 34.19 10.13 -16.59
C PRO A 188 34.75 10.07 -15.17
N SER A 189 35.98 9.57 -15.02
CA SER A 189 36.66 9.55 -13.72
C SER A 189 36.77 10.98 -13.15
N GLY A 190 36.27 11.17 -11.93
CA GLY A 190 36.30 12.46 -11.24
C GLY A 190 35.32 13.50 -11.78
N SER A 191 34.37 13.15 -12.65
CA SER A 191 33.36 14.09 -13.17
C SER A 191 31.95 13.65 -12.82
N ALA A 192 31.08 14.63 -12.54
CA ALA A 192 29.64 14.44 -12.41
C ALA A 192 28.90 14.57 -13.76
N GLU A 193 29.60 14.94 -14.83
CA GLU A 193 29.01 15.03 -16.17
C GLU A 193 28.88 13.65 -16.81
N MET A 194 27.65 13.25 -17.14
CA MET A 194 27.36 11.97 -17.78
C MET A 194 27.82 11.93 -19.24
N TYR A 195 28.23 10.75 -19.70
CA TYR A 195 28.43 10.52 -21.13
C TYR A 195 27.11 10.59 -21.92
N LEU A 196 27.22 10.78 -23.24
CA LEU A 196 26.06 10.91 -24.12
C LEU A 196 25.17 9.66 -24.14
N HIS A 197 25.77 8.46 -24.07
CA HIS A 197 24.99 7.21 -24.01
C HIS A 197 24.17 7.13 -22.72
N THR A 198 24.76 7.46 -21.58
CA THR A 198 24.08 7.51 -20.27
C THR A 198 22.91 8.48 -20.29
N ARG A 199 23.09 9.67 -20.86
CA ARG A 199 22.01 10.65 -21.01
C ARG A 199 20.83 10.08 -21.79
N LYS A 200 21.10 9.38 -22.90
CA LYS A 200 20.04 8.76 -23.71
C LYS A 200 19.32 7.64 -22.95
N VAL A 201 20.01 6.86 -22.11
CA VAL A 201 19.35 5.86 -21.23
C VAL A 201 18.37 6.56 -20.31
N LEU A 202 18.84 7.57 -19.59
CA LEU A 202 18.03 8.29 -18.61
C LEU A 202 16.84 8.99 -19.26
N GLU A 203 16.99 9.48 -20.49
CA GLU A 203 15.88 10.06 -21.25
C GLU A 203 14.76 9.05 -21.53
N VAL A 204 15.12 7.83 -21.96
CA VAL A 204 14.15 6.75 -22.20
C VAL A 204 13.49 6.31 -20.88
N VAL A 205 14.29 6.13 -19.83
CA VAL A 205 13.80 5.80 -18.48
C VAL A 205 12.83 6.88 -17.99
N ALA A 206 13.19 8.16 -18.15
CA ALA A 206 12.36 9.28 -17.72
C ALA A 206 11.02 9.34 -18.45
N GLN A 207 10.97 9.04 -19.75
CA GLN A 207 9.71 9.01 -20.51
C GLN A 207 8.71 7.97 -19.98
N ILE A 208 9.21 6.86 -19.43
CA ILE A 208 8.39 5.79 -18.87
C ILE A 208 7.99 6.14 -17.44
N ILE A 209 8.94 6.60 -16.62
CA ILE A 209 8.68 7.00 -15.23
C ILE A 209 7.66 8.13 -15.16
N ASN A 210 7.69 9.09 -16.10
CA ASN A 210 6.77 10.23 -16.11
C ASN A 210 5.29 9.85 -16.37
N LYS A 211 5.01 8.60 -16.78
CA LYS A 211 3.64 8.09 -16.91
C LYS A 211 3.08 7.54 -15.60
N MET A 212 3.94 7.31 -14.60
CA MET A 212 3.56 6.74 -13.32
C MET A 212 3.30 7.86 -12.30
N PRO A 213 2.28 7.72 -11.44
CA PRO A 213 1.98 8.71 -10.40
C PRO A 213 2.85 8.58 -9.14
N GLN A 214 3.75 7.58 -9.11
CA GLN A 214 4.52 7.19 -7.94
C GLN A 214 5.72 8.11 -7.71
N ASP A 215 6.12 8.27 -6.44
CA ASP A 215 7.28 9.07 -6.07
C ASP A 215 8.60 8.43 -6.52
N LEU A 216 9.60 9.27 -6.81
CA LEU A 216 10.92 8.85 -7.26
C LEU A 216 11.99 9.18 -6.23
N SER A 217 12.83 8.18 -5.91
CA SER A 217 14.05 8.36 -5.12
C SER A 217 15.27 7.99 -5.96
N ILE A 218 16.29 8.85 -5.97
CA ILE A 218 17.52 8.67 -6.76
C ILE A 218 18.71 8.62 -5.79
N SER A 219 19.47 7.53 -5.83
CA SER A 219 20.73 7.39 -5.10
C SER A 219 21.89 7.12 -6.06
N GLY A 220 23.06 7.67 -5.75
CA GLY A 220 24.29 7.48 -6.52
C GLY A 220 25.36 6.79 -5.66
N HIS A 221 26.03 5.80 -6.23
CA HIS A 221 27.18 5.14 -5.63
C HIS A 221 28.41 5.41 -6.51
N THR A 222 29.50 5.90 -5.91
CA THR A 222 30.79 6.11 -6.59
C THR A 222 31.88 5.52 -5.72
N ASP A 223 32.88 4.87 -6.33
CA ASP A 223 34.02 4.32 -5.60
C ASP A 223 34.89 5.44 -5.01
N ALA A 224 35.57 5.13 -3.91
CA ALA A 224 36.35 6.03 -3.05
C ALA A 224 37.72 6.41 -3.62
N VAL A 225 37.94 6.31 -4.94
CA VAL A 225 39.22 6.71 -5.55
C VAL A 225 39.41 8.21 -5.27
N PRO A 226 40.48 8.63 -4.58
CA PRO A 226 40.67 10.02 -4.21
C PRO A 226 40.70 10.89 -5.46
N PHE A 227 39.91 11.96 -5.48
CA PHE A 227 40.01 12.97 -6.52
C PHE A 227 41.45 13.53 -6.48
N GLY A 228 42.25 13.19 -7.49
CA GLY A 228 43.60 13.72 -7.64
C GLY A 228 43.50 15.20 -7.95
N GLY A 229 43.45 16.03 -6.91
CA GLY A 229 43.41 17.48 -7.04
C GLY A 229 44.62 17.95 -7.85
N ALA A 230 44.38 18.44 -9.06
CA ALA A 230 45.30 19.30 -9.78
C ALA A 230 45.33 20.67 -9.06
N GLY A 231 45.91 20.70 -7.87
CA GLY A 231 46.20 21.90 -7.10
C GLY A 231 47.51 22.51 -7.57
N GLY A 232 47.50 23.14 -8.74
CA GLY A 232 48.47 24.17 -9.09
C GLY A 232 48.08 25.46 -8.36
N TYR A 233 48.73 25.74 -7.24
CA TYR A 233 48.77 27.07 -6.66
C TYR A 233 50.03 27.76 -7.17
N GLY A 234 49.86 28.86 -7.89
CA GLY A 234 50.89 29.76 -8.39
C GLY A 234 50.22 31.01 -8.91
#